data_AF-A0AAW9L4M2-F1
#
_entry.id   AF-A0AAW9L4M2-F1
#
_cell.length_a   1.000
_cell.length_b   1.000
_cell.length_c   1.000
_cell.angle_alpha   90.00
_cell.angle_beta   90.00
_cell.angle_gamma   90.00
#
_symmetry.space_group_name_H-M   'P 1'
#
loop_
_entity.id
_entity.type
_entity.pdbx_description
1 polymer ?
#
loop_
_entity_poly.entity_id
_entity_poly.type
_entity_poly.pdbx_seq_one_letter_code
_entity_poly.pdbx_strand_id
1 'polypeptide(L)'
;MSIYSVKPFLNRLFALFQLEQVRTWRNIVTAAFAGIFLHICLDSLLYTDIRPFYPTPFNPFFGLLSTGEVYGLCVLALVFGIVAYGGSLLFPRLVLGR
;
A
#
# COMPACT_ATOMS: atom_id res chain seq x y z
N MET A 1 -8.48 -12.01 23.04
CA MET A 1 -7.25 -11.19 23.14
C MET A 1 -7.51 -9.87 22.43
N SER A 2 -7.63 -8.75 23.16
CA SER A 2 -7.97 -7.46 22.55
C SER A 2 -6.72 -6.85 21.90
N ILE A 3 -6.83 -6.38 20.65
CA ILE A 3 -5.71 -5.82 19.87
C ILE A 3 -5.01 -4.66 20.59
N TYR A 4 -5.74 -3.97 21.47
CA TYR A 4 -5.24 -2.87 22.29
C TYR A 4 -4.19 -3.31 23.32
N SER A 5 -4.25 -4.55 23.82
CA SER A 5 -3.28 -5.05 24.81
C SER A 5 -1.91 -5.35 24.19
N VAL A 6 -1.86 -5.67 22.90
CA VAL A 6 -0.62 -6.03 22.18
C VAL A 6 0.05 -4.80 21.54
N LYS A 7 -0.71 -3.71 21.38
CA LYS A 7 -0.25 -2.45 20.78
C LYS A 7 1.07 -1.90 21.36
N PRO A 8 1.29 -1.81 22.69
CA PRO A 8 2.55 -1.25 23.20
C PRO A 8 3.76 -2.13 22.89
N PHE A 9 3.60 -3.45 22.84
CA PHE A 9 4.65 -4.37 22.45
C PHE A 9 4.99 -4.24 20.96
N LEU A 10 3.96 -4.21 20.11
CA LEU A 10 4.11 -4.02 18.66
C LEU A 10 4.75 -2.68 18.32
N ASN A 11 4.31 -1.58 18.95
CA ASN A 11 4.92 -0.26 18.72
C ASN A 11 6.40 -0.24 19.11
N ARG A 12 6.80 -0.92 20.18
CA ARG A 12 8.22 -1.00 20.56
C ARG A 12 9.05 -1.74 19.51
N LEU A 13 8.52 -2.82 18.95
CA LEU A 13 9.16 -3.54 17.84
C LEU A 13 9.20 -2.70 16.56
N PHE A 14 8.10 -2.04 16.21
CA PHE A 14 8.00 -1.21 15.01
C PHE A 14 8.79 0.10 15.10
N ALA A 15 9.00 0.65 16.29
CA ALA A 15 9.85 1.81 16.50
C ALA A 15 11.31 1.53 16.10
N LEU A 16 11.80 0.30 16.28
CA LEU A 16 13.14 -0.11 15.80
C LEU A 16 13.25 0.01 14.28
N PHE A 17 12.13 -0.15 13.58
CA PHE A 17 12.02 -0.09 12.12
C PHE A 17 11.44 1.24 11.62
N GLN A 18 11.25 2.24 12.49
CA GLN A 18 10.53 3.50 12.15
C GLN A 18 9.12 3.28 11.57
N LEU A 19 8.53 2.11 11.79
CA LEU A 19 7.16 1.76 11.40
C LEU A 19 6.17 2.04 12.54
N GLU A 20 6.55 2.88 13.51
CA GLU A 20 5.67 3.20 14.62
C GLU A 20 4.37 3.80 14.06
N GLN A 21 3.24 3.25 14.50
CA GLN A 21 1.91 3.62 14.01
C GLN A 21 1.46 4.97 14.58
N VAL A 22 2.28 6.02 14.46
CA VAL A 22 1.98 7.40 14.85
C VAL A 22 1.29 8.10 13.68
N ARG A 23 0.14 7.56 13.25
CA ARG A 23 -0.64 8.13 12.15
C ARG A 23 -1.98 8.64 12.68
N THR A 24 -2.33 9.84 12.22
CA THR A 24 -3.67 10.38 12.42
C THR A 24 -4.70 9.49 11.72
N TRP A 25 -5.92 9.44 12.23
CA TRP A 25 -7.00 8.64 11.63
C TRP A 25 -7.22 8.98 10.15
N ARG A 26 -7.03 10.24 9.76
CA ARG A 26 -7.12 10.71 8.36
C ARG A 26 -6.11 10.00 7.46
N ASN A 27 -4.88 9.84 7.93
CA ASN A 27 -3.83 9.15 7.17
C ASN A 27 -4.13 7.67 7.02
N ILE A 28 -4.74 7.05 8.05
CA ILE A 28 -5.16 5.65 8.00
C ILE A 28 -6.28 5.46 6.97
N VAL A 29 -7.32 6.28 7.05
CA VAL A 29 -8.46 6.20 6.13
C VAL A 29 -8.01 6.46 4.68
N THR A 30 -7.24 7.52 4.44
CA THR A 30 -6.75 7.82 3.08
C THR A 30 -5.87 6.71 2.52
N ALA A 31 -4.95 6.16 3.31
CA ALA A 31 -4.12 5.03 2.87
C ALA A 31 -4.93 3.77 2.61
N ALA A 32 -5.91 3.46 3.46
CA ALA A 32 -6.78 2.30 3.29
C ALA A 32 -7.64 2.42 2.02
N PHE A 33 -8.30 3.56 1.83
CA PHE A 33 -9.09 3.82 0.62
C PHE A 33 -8.23 3.78 -0.63
N ALA A 34 -7.08 4.47 -0.64
CA ALA A 34 -6.16 4.45 -1.76
C ALA A 34 -5.69 3.02 -2.07
N GLY A 35 -5.32 2.24 -1.05
CA GLY A 35 -4.89 0.85 -1.23
C GLY A 35 -5.97 -0.03 -1.85
N ILE A 36 -7.22 0.06 -1.37
CA ILE A 36 -8.35 -0.71 -1.92
C ILE A 36 -8.56 -0.37 -3.40
N PHE A 37 -8.64 0.92 -3.75
CA PHE A 37 -8.89 1.32 -5.13
C PHE A 37 -7.72 1.03 -6.06
N LEU A 38 -6.48 1.21 -5.62
CA LEU A 38 -5.29 0.82 -6.39
C LEU A 38 -5.26 -0.68 -6.63
N HIS A 39 -5.61 -1.50 -5.63
CA HIS A 39 -5.65 -2.95 -5.79
C HIS A 39 -6.74 -3.40 -6.76
N ILE A 40 -7.96 -2.87 -6.64
CA ILE A 40 -9.05 -3.14 -7.60
C ILE A 40 -8.65 -2.71 -9.01
N CYS A 41 -8.01 -1.56 -9.17
CA CYS A 41 -7.53 -1.05 -10.45
C CYS A 41 -6.50 -2.01 -11.08
N LEU A 42 -5.50 -2.42 -10.30
CA LEU A 42 -4.48 -3.37 -10.76
C LEU A 42 -5.09 -4.72 -11.17
N ASP A 43 -5.99 -5.26 -10.34
CA ASP A 43 -6.63 -6.55 -10.62
C ASP A 43 -7.58 -6.48 -11.83
N SER A 44 -8.20 -5.31 -12.07
CA SER A 44 -9.06 -5.09 -13.23
C SER A 44 -8.31 -5.16 -14.57
N LEU A 45 -7.00 -4.95 -14.59
CA LEU A 45 -6.18 -5.12 -15.79
C LEU A 45 -6.00 -6.61 -16.14
N LEU A 46 -5.96 -7.48 -15.12
CA LEU A 46 -5.59 -8.89 -15.23
C LEU A 46 -6.78 -9.85 -15.34
N TYR A 47 -7.84 -9.58 -14.58
CA TYR A 47 -8.95 -10.52 -14.36
C TYR A 47 -10.26 -10.00 -14.93
N THR A 48 -11.00 -10.89 -15.58
CA THR A 48 -12.32 -10.59 -16.18
C THR A 48 -13.43 -10.41 -15.15
N ASP A 49 -13.28 -11.02 -13.97
CA ASP A 49 -14.34 -11.06 -12.95
C ASP A 49 -14.36 -9.81 -12.07
N ILE A 50 -13.34 -8.95 -12.19
CA ILE A 50 -13.21 -7.72 -11.41
C ILE A 50 -14.07 -6.63 -12.03
N ARG A 51 -14.88 -5.99 -11.19
CA ARG A 51 -15.86 -4.98 -11.58
C ARG A 51 -15.52 -3.64 -10.92
N PRO A 52 -14.69 -2.78 -11.55
CA PRO A 52 -14.26 -1.52 -10.96
C PRO A 52 -15.41 -0.51 -10.75
N PHE A 53 -16.49 -0.64 -11.55
CA PHE A 53 -17.66 0.26 -11.53
C PHE A 53 -18.94 -0.45 -11.10
N TYR A 54 -18.85 -1.38 -10.14
CA TYR A 54 -20.02 -2.08 -9.61
C TYR A 54 -21.16 -1.09 -9.27
N PRO A 55 -22.42 -1.34 -9.69
CA PRO A 55 -22.96 -2.62 -10.18
C PRO A 55 -22.78 -2.89 -11.67
N THR A 56 -22.20 -1.98 -12.45
CA THR A 56 -21.99 -2.24 -13.88
C THR A 56 -20.96 -3.36 -14.08
N PRO A 57 -21.23 -4.35 -14.94
CA PRO A 57 -20.31 -5.47 -15.17
C PRO A 57 -19.15 -5.10 -16.11
N PHE A 58 -19.13 -3.88 -16.64
CA PHE A 58 -18.17 -3.45 -17.64
C PHE A 58 -16.82 -3.10 -16.99
N ASN A 59 -15.76 -3.71 -17.50
CA ASN A 59 -14.38 -3.43 -17.11
C ASN A 59 -13.61 -2.89 -18.33
N PRO A 60 -13.39 -1.56 -18.44
CA PRO A 60 -12.65 -0.96 -19.55
C PRO A 60 -11.13 -1.19 -19.47
N PHE A 61 -10.62 -1.65 -18.33
CA PHE A 61 -9.18 -1.79 -18.09
C PHE A 61 -8.65 -3.16 -18.50
N PHE A 62 -9.53 -4.17 -18.60
CA PHE A 62 -9.13 -5.52 -18.93
C PHE A 62 -8.37 -5.58 -20.26
N GLY A 63 -7.15 -6.12 -20.24
CA GLY A 63 -6.32 -6.29 -21.44
C GLY A 63 -5.61 -5.03 -21.95
N LEU A 64 -5.68 -3.89 -21.22
CA LEU A 64 -4.89 -2.70 -21.56
C LEU A 64 -3.38 -2.92 -21.39
N LEU A 65 -3.00 -3.75 -20.44
CA LEU A 65 -1.63 -4.19 -20.19
C LEU A 65 -1.56 -5.69 -20.23
N SER A 66 -0.46 -6.23 -20.73
CA SER A 66 -0.19 -7.66 -20.65
C SER A 66 0.04 -8.07 -19.19
N THR A 67 -0.21 -9.35 -18.90
CA THR A 67 0.03 -9.91 -17.57
C THR A 67 1.46 -9.68 -17.08
N GLY A 68 2.44 -9.80 -17.99
CA GLY A 68 3.85 -9.56 -17.68
C GLY A 68 4.15 -8.11 -17.30
N GLU A 69 3.53 -7.14 -17.98
CA GLU A 69 3.70 -5.71 -17.67
C GLU A 69 3.11 -5.36 -16.30
N VAL A 70 1.94 -5.89 -15.96
CA VAL A 70 1.33 -5.63 -14.64
C VAL A 70 2.20 -6.20 -13.52
N TYR A 71 2.70 -7.44 -13.64
CA TYR A 71 3.64 -7.98 -12.67
C TYR A 71 4.95 -7.20 -12.63
N GLY A 72 5.46 -6.73 -13.78
CA GLY A 72 6.63 -5.86 -13.86
C GLY A 72 6.44 -4.56 -13.08
N LEU A 73 5.27 -3.92 -13.20
CA LEU A 73 4.91 -2.74 -12.41
C LEU A 73 4.84 -3.04 -10.91
N CYS A 74 4.28 -4.19 -10.51
CA CYS A 74 4.24 -4.60 -9.11
C CYS A 74 5.65 -4.81 -8.52
N VAL A 75 6.54 -5.47 -9.26
CA VAL A 75 7.94 -5.66 -8.84
C VAL A 75 8.66 -4.32 -8.75
N LEU A 76 8.46 -3.44 -9.74
CA LEU A 76 9.06 -2.11 -9.74
C LEU A 76 8.56 -1.25 -8.57
N ALA A 77 7.25 -1.29 -8.27
CA ALA A 77 6.67 -0.62 -7.11
C ALA A 77 7.24 -1.18 -5.78
N LEU A 78 7.45 -2.50 -5.69
CA LEU A 78 8.10 -3.11 -4.53
C LEU A 78 9.55 -2.63 -4.36
N VAL A 79 10.33 -2.60 -5.44
CA VAL A 79 11.71 -2.09 -5.42
C VAL A 79 11.73 -0.62 -5.01
N PHE A 80 10.85 0.21 -5.57
CA PHE A 80 10.73 1.61 -5.20
C PHE A 80 10.38 1.78 -3.72
N GLY A 81 9.46 0.97 -3.20
CA GLY A 81 9.09 0.96 -1.79
C GLY A 81 10.27 0.59 -0.88
N ILE A 82 11.05 -0.43 -1.24
CA ILE A 82 12.25 -0.84 -0.49
C ILE A 82 13.30 0.28 -0.49
N VAL A 83 13.56 0.90 -1.64
CA VAL A 83 14.54 1.99 -1.75
C VAL A 83 14.10 3.22 -0.93
N ALA A 84 12.84 3.62 -1.04
CA ALA A 84 12.29 4.76 -0.31
C ALA A 84 12.31 4.51 1.22
N TYR A 85 11.94 3.30 1.64
CA TYR A 85 11.98 2.91 3.05
C TYR A 85 13.41 2.80 3.57
N GLY A 86 14.31 2.16 2.82
CA GLY A 86 15.73 2.07 3.17
C GLY A 86 16.40 3.44 3.28
N GLY A 87 16.10 4.36 2.35
CA GLY A 87 16.57 5.74 2.43
C GLY A 87 16.05 6.46 3.67
N SER A 88 14.78 6.27 4.02
CA SER A 88 14.18 6.84 5.24
C SER A 88 14.84 6.29 6.51
N LEU A 89 15.16 4.99 6.53
CA LEU A 89 15.83 4.33 7.65
C LEU A 89 17.28 4.80 7.84
N LEU A 90 18.01 5.06 6.74
CA LEU A 90 19.39 5.53 6.76
C LEU A 90 19.52 7.04 7.08
N PHE A 91 18.51 7.86 6.73
CA PHE A 91 18.53 9.32 6.94
C PHE A 91 17.33 9.84 7.77
N PRO A 92 17.15 9.39 9.03
CA PRO A 92 16.00 9.76 9.86
C PRO A 92 15.86 11.27 10.10
N ARG A 93 16.98 12.01 10.14
CA ARG A 93 17.00 13.43 10.50
C ARG A 93 16.56 14.40 9.40
N LEU A 94 16.48 13.96 8.14
CA LEU A 94 16.05 14.81 7.02
C LEU A 94 14.53 14.78 6.79
N VAL A 95 13.85 13.73 7.24
CA VAL A 95 12.39 13.57 7.07
C VAL A 95 11.61 14.00 8.32
N LEU A 96 12.22 13.91 9.50
CA LEU A 96 11.64 14.31 10.80
C LEU A 96 11.71 15.83 11.07
N GLY A 97 11.69 16.65 10.01
CA GLY A 97 11.54 18.10 10.04
C GLY A 97 10.10 18.56 9.76
N ARG A 98 9.10 17.71 10.03
CA ARG A 98 7.66 17.97 9.92
C ARG A 98 6.92 17.45 11.13
#